data_AF-A0A022Q667-F1
#
_entry.id   AF-A0A022Q667-F1
#
_cell.length_a   1.000
_cell.length_b   1.000
_cell.length_c   1.000
_cell.angle_alpha   90.00
_cell.angle_beta   90.00
_cell.angle_gamma   90.00
#
_symmetry.space_group_name_H-M   'P 1'
#
loop_
_entity.id
_entity.type
_entity.pdbx_description
1 polymer ?
#
loop_
_entity_poly.entity_id
_entity_poly.type
_entity_poly.pdbx_seq_one_letter_code
_entity_poly.pdbx_strand_id
1 'polypeptide(L)'
;MSAVSNFSCRHCAVRPVFWSNNRSDLASWINPRPLKFKIPRQLAEVTLNHSRRVSVSPSIRMTMIDERIEDRSTIVKPADILAYDLVQGADVRWSYILDKTMPQPPTAVLLHGILGSRKNWGTFAKRLAQEFPKWQFLLVDLRCHGDSASLKKRGPHTVASAALDVLKLLGSLKLTPRVVVGHSFGGKVALSMVDQVPKPLARPVRVWVLDATPGKVRAGADGDDHPAELISFLSNLPKVVSSKRDIMDGLIKDGFSKDVAQWVVTNLRQTKVNGESRSSFSWVFDLKGIAEMYQSYEDTNLWKLVEDVPRGVHINFLKAERSLHRWALEDLRRIHVAEEQAAQEGAGVEMHVLEDAGHWVHADNPDGLFRILSFSFQGF
;
A
#
# COMPACT_ATOMS: atom_id res chain seq x y z
N MET A 1 51.97 -34.22 32.21
CA MET A 1 50.50 -34.05 32.12
C MET A 1 50.27 -32.59 31.76
N SER A 2 49.62 -32.21 30.66
CA SER A 2 48.50 -32.89 29.98
C SER A 2 48.67 -32.99 28.45
N ALA A 3 48.11 -34.04 27.83
CA ALA A 3 48.05 -34.24 26.37
C ALA A 3 47.03 -33.25 25.74
N VAL A 4 47.24 -32.64 24.57
CA VAL A 4 47.47 -33.16 23.20
C VAL A 4 46.26 -33.88 22.59
N SER A 5 45.59 -33.20 21.66
CA SER A 5 45.17 -33.77 20.37
C SER A 5 44.95 -32.66 19.32
N ASN A 6 45.78 -32.70 18.27
CA ASN A 6 45.60 -31.89 17.05
C ASN A 6 44.63 -32.59 16.09
N PHE A 7 43.98 -31.82 15.20
CA PHE A 7 43.96 -32.17 13.77
C PHE A 7 43.76 -30.91 12.92
N SER A 8 44.43 -30.83 11.76
CA SER A 8 44.51 -29.60 10.95
C SER A 8 44.00 -29.76 9.52
N CYS A 9 43.33 -28.70 9.04
CA CYS A 9 43.57 -28.02 7.75
C CYS A 9 43.56 -28.81 6.43
N ARG A 10 42.78 -28.31 5.45
CA ARG A 10 43.23 -28.09 4.06
C ARG A 10 42.28 -27.17 3.27
N HIS A 11 42.83 -26.05 2.77
CA HIS A 11 42.71 -25.52 1.38
C HIS A 11 41.30 -25.25 0.78
N CYS A 12 41.02 -24.16 0.06
CA CYS A 12 41.84 -23.18 -0.66
C CYS A 12 41.21 -21.77 -0.63
N ALA A 13 42.02 -20.73 -0.83
CA ALA A 13 41.55 -19.39 -1.19
C ALA A 13 42.49 -18.75 -2.23
N VAL A 14 41.97 -18.40 -3.42
CA VAL A 14 42.57 -17.43 -4.36
C VAL A 14 41.44 -16.63 -5.05
N ARG A 15 41.78 -15.38 -5.39
CA ARG A 15 40.94 -14.24 -5.81
C ARG A 15 40.59 -14.21 -7.33
N PRO A 16 39.80 -13.23 -7.83
CA PRO A 16 39.05 -13.34 -9.08
C PRO A 16 39.80 -12.86 -10.34
N VAL A 17 39.21 -13.16 -11.50
CA VAL A 17 39.67 -12.71 -12.83
C VAL A 17 38.76 -11.60 -13.36
N PHE A 18 39.27 -10.37 -13.40
CA PHE A 18 38.88 -9.36 -14.38
C PHE A 18 39.25 -9.86 -15.78
N TRP A 19 38.47 -9.55 -16.81
CA TRP A 19 39.01 -9.33 -18.17
C TRP A 19 38.18 -8.28 -18.90
N SER A 20 38.87 -7.36 -19.57
CA SER A 20 38.29 -6.18 -20.23
C SER A 20 38.62 -6.18 -21.72
N ASN A 21 37.65 -5.79 -22.55
CA ASN A 21 37.79 -5.28 -23.91
C ASN A 21 38.67 -6.04 -24.92
N ASN A 22 38.07 -6.40 -26.05
CA ASN A 22 38.65 -5.95 -27.31
C ASN A 22 37.57 -5.57 -28.34
N ARG A 23 37.89 -4.58 -29.19
CA ARG A 23 37.05 -4.03 -30.26
C ARG A 23 37.42 -4.67 -31.62
N SER A 24 36.71 -4.25 -32.67
CA SER A 24 36.99 -4.42 -34.12
C SER A 24 36.83 -5.86 -34.64
N ASP A 25 36.31 -6.11 -35.86
CA ASP A 25 35.85 -5.16 -36.90
C ASP A 25 34.87 -5.81 -37.92
N LEU A 26 34.42 -5.01 -38.91
CA LEU A 26 33.71 -5.39 -40.15
C LEU A 26 32.23 -5.84 -39.98
N ALA A 27 31.21 -5.12 -40.46
CA ALA A 27 30.83 -4.83 -41.87
C ALA A 27 30.29 -6.09 -42.61
N SER A 28 29.18 -6.08 -43.36
CA SER A 28 28.21 -5.03 -43.77
C SER A 28 27.02 -5.67 -44.56
N TRP A 29 26.07 -4.87 -45.09
CA TRP A 29 24.98 -5.27 -46.05
C TRP A 29 23.83 -6.13 -45.45
N ILE A 30 22.53 -5.80 -45.46
CA ILE A 30 21.67 -5.16 -46.47
C ILE A 30 20.43 -4.54 -45.78
N ASN A 31 19.87 -3.49 -46.40
CA ASN A 31 18.55 -2.92 -46.09
C ASN A 31 17.77 -2.88 -47.42
N PRO A 32 16.49 -3.28 -47.47
CA PRO A 32 15.53 -2.31 -48.00
C PRO A 32 14.19 -2.22 -47.26
N ARG A 33 13.54 -1.08 -47.54
CA ARG A 33 12.35 -0.49 -46.92
C ARG A 33 11.01 -1.10 -47.39
N PRO A 34 9.84 -0.68 -46.82
CA PRO A 34 8.80 -1.61 -46.42
C PRO A 34 7.57 -1.68 -47.34
N LEU A 35 6.79 -2.75 -47.19
CA LEU A 35 5.46 -2.92 -47.79
C LEU A 35 4.34 -2.52 -46.82
N LYS A 36 3.52 -1.56 -47.24
CA LYS A 36 2.27 -1.16 -46.59
C LYS A 36 1.14 -2.08 -47.05
N PHE A 37 0.36 -2.63 -46.13
CA PHE A 37 -0.96 -3.18 -46.46
C PHE A 37 -2.08 -2.36 -45.82
N LYS A 38 -3.00 -1.86 -46.67
CA LYS A 38 -4.27 -1.25 -46.26
C LYS A 38 -5.33 -2.34 -46.16
N ILE A 39 -6.21 -2.26 -45.18
CA ILE A 39 -7.46 -3.03 -45.12
C ILE A 39 -8.63 -2.03 -45.10
N PRO A 40 -9.72 -2.22 -45.86
CA PRO A 40 -10.69 -1.14 -46.11
C PRO A 40 -11.78 -1.03 -45.04
N ARG A 41 -12.27 0.19 -44.81
CA ARG A 41 -13.62 0.42 -44.29
C ARG A 41 -14.62 0.38 -45.45
N GLN A 42 -15.78 -0.22 -45.24
CA GLN A 42 -16.98 0.08 -46.03
C GLN A 42 -18.10 0.51 -45.09
N LEU A 43 -18.67 1.69 -45.39
CA LEU A 43 -20.04 2.03 -44.99
C LEU A 43 -20.98 1.55 -46.11
N ALA A 44 -22.22 1.26 -45.76
CA ALA A 44 -23.35 1.25 -46.69
C ALA A 44 -24.52 1.97 -46.04
N GLU A 45 -24.92 3.11 -46.63
CA GLU A 45 -26.21 3.74 -46.37
C GLU A 45 -27.27 3.10 -47.29
N VAL A 46 -28.48 2.88 -46.78
CA VAL A 46 -29.69 2.69 -47.60
C VAL A 46 -30.85 3.41 -46.92
N THR A 47 -31.57 4.23 -47.67
CA THR A 47 -32.69 5.05 -47.19
C THR A 47 -34.06 4.50 -47.60
N LEU A 48 -34.98 4.47 -46.61
CA LEU A 48 -36.44 4.69 -46.69
C LEU A 48 -37.28 3.97 -47.77
N ASN A 49 -38.28 3.17 -47.33
CA ASN A 49 -39.68 3.68 -47.32
C ASN A 49 -40.73 2.88 -46.51
N HIS A 50 -41.73 3.63 -46.02
CA HIS A 50 -43.10 3.31 -45.57
C HIS A 50 -43.51 2.03 -44.77
N SER A 51 -43.84 2.28 -43.49
CA SER A 51 -45.19 2.15 -42.87
C SER A 51 -45.94 0.81 -42.78
N ARG A 52 -46.11 0.28 -41.56
CA ARG A 52 -47.43 0.14 -40.87
C ARG A 52 -47.36 -0.44 -39.43
N ARG A 53 -47.93 0.32 -38.48
CA ARG A 53 -48.77 -0.05 -37.31
C ARG A 53 -48.36 -1.11 -36.26
N VAL A 54 -48.51 -0.70 -34.98
CA VAL A 54 -49.15 -1.43 -33.83
C VAL A 54 -48.37 -2.66 -33.29
N SER A 55 -48.19 -2.94 -31.99
CA SER A 55 -48.36 -2.26 -30.67
C SER A 55 -47.65 -3.16 -29.61
N VAL A 56 -47.59 -2.96 -28.28
CA VAL A 56 -48.25 -2.06 -27.29
C VAL A 56 -47.18 -1.61 -26.26
N SER A 57 -47.44 -0.58 -25.45
CA SER A 57 -46.80 -0.40 -24.14
C SER A 57 -47.77 0.25 -23.16
N PRO A 58 -48.11 -0.39 -22.02
CA PRO A 58 -48.77 0.28 -20.91
C PRO A 58 -47.78 0.57 -19.78
N SER A 59 -47.63 1.84 -19.47
CA SER A 59 -47.29 2.26 -18.10
C SER A 59 -48.47 1.98 -17.17
N ILE A 60 -48.22 1.76 -15.88
CA ILE A 60 -49.05 2.25 -14.75
C ILE A 60 -48.31 2.02 -13.43
N ARG A 61 -48.59 2.91 -12.46
CA ARG A 61 -48.05 2.91 -11.09
C ARG A 61 -48.56 1.72 -10.29
N MET A 62 -47.82 1.31 -9.26
CA MET A 62 -48.40 0.66 -8.08
C MET A 62 -47.84 1.32 -6.81
N THR A 63 -48.74 1.68 -5.89
CA THR A 63 -48.41 2.28 -4.58
C THR A 63 -48.28 1.16 -3.54
N MET A 64 -47.43 1.41 -2.54
CA MET A 64 -47.19 0.62 -1.31
C MET A 64 -48.27 -0.42 -0.93
N ILE A 65 -47.84 -1.66 -0.71
CA ILE A 65 -48.35 -2.52 0.37
C ILE A 65 -47.19 -2.73 1.34
N ASP A 66 -47.45 -2.53 2.63
CA ASP A 66 -46.49 -2.55 3.72
C ASP A 66 -46.42 -3.97 4.32
N GLU A 67 -45.42 -4.77 3.92
CA GLU A 67 -45.04 -5.99 4.63
C GLU A 67 -43.66 -5.81 5.27
N ARG A 68 -43.68 -5.58 6.59
CA ARG A 68 -42.49 -5.43 7.41
C ARG A 68 -41.75 -6.76 7.53
N ILE A 69 -40.61 -6.86 6.85
CA ILE A 69 -39.51 -7.74 7.27
C ILE A 69 -38.36 -6.82 7.69
N GLU A 70 -37.91 -6.95 8.93
CA GLU A 70 -37.03 -5.98 9.57
C GLU A 70 -35.66 -5.86 8.88
N ASP A 71 -35.30 -4.62 8.54
CA ASP A 71 -34.03 -4.27 7.92
C ASP A 71 -32.87 -4.30 8.93
N ARG A 72 -31.85 -5.11 8.65
CA ARG A 72 -30.46 -4.84 9.05
C ARG A 72 -29.46 -5.16 7.93
N SER A 73 -29.80 -4.77 6.71
CA SER A 73 -28.80 -4.60 5.64
C SER A 73 -28.34 -3.14 5.63
N THR A 74 -27.26 -2.83 6.36
CA THR A 74 -26.59 -1.54 6.18
C THR A 74 -25.99 -1.49 4.78
N ILE A 75 -26.77 -0.99 3.81
CA ILE A 75 -26.32 -0.73 2.44
C ILE A 75 -25.23 0.34 2.51
N VAL A 76 -23.97 -0.10 2.57
CA VAL A 76 -22.80 0.77 2.55
C VAL A 76 -22.85 1.54 1.23
N LYS A 77 -23.00 2.86 1.30
CA LYS A 77 -23.06 3.67 0.09
C LYS A 77 -21.66 3.69 -0.55
N PRO A 78 -21.53 3.72 -1.89
CA PRO A 78 -20.22 3.80 -2.54
C PRO A 78 -19.36 4.99 -2.05
N ALA A 79 -20.01 6.07 -1.59
CA ALA A 79 -19.36 7.25 -1.01
C ALA A 79 -18.80 7.06 0.42
N ASP A 80 -18.94 5.87 1.02
CA ASP A 80 -18.40 5.55 2.36
C ASP A 80 -17.18 4.60 2.30
N ILE A 81 -16.86 4.05 1.12
CA ILE A 81 -15.81 3.04 0.91
C ILE A 81 -14.49 3.75 0.57
N LEU A 82 -13.36 3.26 1.08
CA LEU A 82 -12.03 3.79 0.73
C LEU A 82 -11.73 3.54 -0.76
N ALA A 83 -11.08 4.49 -1.42
CA ALA A 83 -10.53 4.29 -2.76
C ALA A 83 -9.40 3.25 -2.73
N TYR A 84 -9.36 2.40 -3.75
CA TYR A 84 -8.37 1.33 -3.88
C TYR A 84 -8.07 1.05 -5.36
N ASP A 85 -6.92 0.46 -5.62
CA ASP A 85 -6.64 -0.24 -6.89
C ASP A 85 -6.48 -1.73 -6.57
N LEU A 86 -6.95 -2.61 -7.46
CA LEU A 86 -6.75 -4.06 -7.37
C LEU A 86 -5.80 -4.49 -8.49
N VAL A 87 -4.59 -4.90 -8.12
CA VAL A 87 -3.59 -5.46 -9.05
C VAL A 87 -3.69 -6.97 -8.97
N GLN A 88 -3.87 -7.64 -10.11
CA GLN A 88 -4.14 -9.08 -10.18
C GLN A 88 -3.05 -9.78 -10.97
N GLY A 89 -2.58 -10.92 -10.47
CA GLY A 89 -1.73 -11.82 -11.23
C GLY A 89 -2.49 -12.49 -12.37
N ALA A 90 -1.75 -13.04 -13.35
CA ALA A 90 -2.31 -13.55 -14.61
C ALA A 90 -3.30 -14.72 -14.44
N ASP A 91 -3.22 -15.48 -13.35
CA ASP A 91 -4.09 -16.64 -13.08
C ASP A 91 -5.33 -16.26 -12.25
N VAL A 92 -5.42 -15.03 -11.72
CA VAL A 92 -6.53 -14.59 -10.89
C VAL A 92 -7.80 -14.42 -11.72
N ARG A 93 -8.86 -15.14 -11.33
CA ARG A 93 -10.21 -14.98 -11.89
C ARG A 93 -11.18 -14.52 -10.81
N TRP A 94 -11.07 -13.26 -10.39
CA TRP A 94 -12.01 -12.65 -9.43
C TRP A 94 -13.11 -11.87 -10.16
N SER A 95 -14.34 -12.05 -9.70
CA SER A 95 -15.50 -11.25 -10.10
C SER A 95 -16.19 -10.73 -8.84
N TYR A 96 -16.53 -9.44 -8.84
CA TYR A 96 -17.36 -8.82 -7.80
C TYR A 96 -18.77 -9.45 -7.75
N ILE A 97 -19.26 -9.95 -8.88
CA ILE A 97 -20.45 -10.79 -8.98
C ILE A 97 -19.99 -12.24 -8.78
N LEU A 98 -20.09 -12.71 -7.53
CA LEU A 98 -19.66 -14.04 -7.11
C LEU A 98 -20.43 -15.15 -7.82
N ASP A 99 -19.72 -15.95 -8.62
CA ASP A 99 -19.96 -17.40 -8.60
C ASP A 99 -19.37 -17.94 -7.29
N LYS A 100 -20.22 -18.50 -6.42
CA LYS A 100 -19.81 -19.02 -5.11
C LYS A 100 -19.03 -20.34 -5.20
N THR A 101 -18.95 -20.97 -6.38
CA THR A 101 -18.24 -22.25 -6.58
C THR A 101 -16.73 -22.07 -6.73
N MET A 102 -16.26 -20.87 -7.09
CA MET A 102 -14.83 -20.59 -7.26
C MET A 102 -14.18 -20.20 -5.93
N PRO A 103 -13.00 -20.77 -5.57
CA PRO A 103 -12.27 -20.37 -4.38
C PRO A 103 -11.76 -18.92 -4.52
N GLN A 104 -11.80 -18.15 -3.44
CA GLN A 104 -11.26 -16.78 -3.45
C GLN A 104 -9.74 -16.80 -3.69
N PRO A 105 -9.20 -15.93 -4.58
CA PRO A 105 -7.76 -15.83 -4.78
C PRO A 105 -7.08 -15.31 -3.50
N PRO A 106 -5.88 -15.81 -3.17
CA PRO A 106 -5.11 -15.29 -2.05
C PRO A 106 -4.86 -13.79 -2.25
N THR A 107 -5.26 -13.01 -1.26
CA THR A 107 -5.28 -11.55 -1.31
C THR A 107 -4.28 -10.96 -0.33
N ALA A 108 -3.44 -10.06 -0.82
CA ALA A 108 -2.58 -9.20 -0.02
C ALA A 108 -3.14 -7.78 0.01
N VAL A 109 -3.08 -7.10 1.16
CA VAL A 109 -3.51 -5.70 1.32
C VAL A 109 -2.29 -4.83 1.59
N LEU A 110 -2.14 -3.73 0.85
CA LEU A 110 -0.97 -2.86 0.92
C LEU A 110 -1.39 -1.45 1.38
N LEU A 111 -0.86 -1.04 2.54
CA LEU A 111 -1.19 0.20 3.24
C LEU A 111 0.04 1.12 3.25
N HIS A 112 -0.14 2.37 2.84
CA HIS A 112 0.93 3.37 2.74
C HIS A 112 1.19 4.08 4.09
N GLY A 113 2.35 4.73 4.21
CA GLY A 113 2.69 5.62 5.33
C GLY A 113 1.89 6.93 5.35
N ILE A 114 2.10 7.75 6.38
CA ILE A 114 1.47 9.08 6.47
C ILE A 114 1.91 9.96 5.30
N LEU A 115 1.04 10.85 4.80
CA LEU A 115 1.28 11.64 3.57
C LEU A 115 1.55 10.77 2.32
N GLY A 116 1.23 9.48 2.36
CA GLY A 116 1.33 8.56 1.21
C GLY A 116 0.04 8.43 0.40
N SER A 117 0.05 7.53 -0.58
CA SER A 117 -1.13 7.06 -1.29
C SER A 117 -0.92 5.63 -1.80
N ARG A 118 -1.98 4.97 -2.24
CA ARG A 118 -1.93 3.64 -2.86
C ARG A 118 -0.92 3.54 -4.02
N LYS A 119 -0.64 4.66 -4.69
CA LYS A 119 0.34 4.76 -5.79
C LYS A 119 1.77 4.44 -5.36
N ASN A 120 2.14 4.64 -4.09
CA ASN A 120 3.47 4.26 -3.58
C ASN A 120 3.73 2.76 -3.77
N TRP A 121 2.69 1.94 -3.69
CA TRP A 121 2.76 0.49 -3.90
C TRP A 121 2.63 0.06 -5.38
N GLY A 122 2.33 0.98 -6.31
CA GLY A 122 1.89 0.65 -7.67
C GLY A 122 2.89 -0.17 -8.49
N THR A 123 4.17 0.19 -8.46
CA THR A 123 5.23 -0.58 -9.17
C THR A 123 5.55 -1.89 -8.46
N PHE A 124 5.61 -1.86 -7.12
CA PHE A 124 5.94 -3.02 -6.31
C PHE A 124 4.87 -4.12 -6.41
N ALA A 125 3.58 -3.76 -6.34
CA ALA A 125 2.47 -4.69 -6.49
C ALA A 125 2.37 -5.29 -7.90
N LYS A 126 2.76 -4.55 -8.95
CA LYS A 126 2.85 -5.11 -10.32
C LYS A 126 3.91 -6.19 -10.42
N ARG A 127 5.09 -5.99 -9.81
CA ARG A 127 6.13 -7.01 -9.72
C ARG A 127 5.64 -8.23 -8.93
N LEU A 128 5.01 -8.03 -7.77
CA LEU A 128 4.42 -9.12 -6.99
C LEU A 128 3.38 -9.91 -7.81
N ALA A 129 2.53 -9.25 -8.60
CA ALA A 129 1.54 -9.91 -9.46
C ALA A 129 2.14 -10.66 -10.67
N GLN A 130 3.33 -10.26 -11.14
CA GLN A 130 4.07 -10.98 -12.17
C GLN A 130 4.70 -12.26 -11.62
N GLU A 131 5.33 -12.17 -10.44
CA GLU A 131 6.06 -13.28 -9.81
C GLU A 131 5.13 -14.26 -9.08
N PHE A 132 3.96 -13.79 -8.62
CA PHE A 132 2.94 -14.58 -7.92
C PHE A 132 1.60 -14.52 -8.67
N PRO A 133 1.47 -15.17 -9.85
CA PRO A 133 0.36 -14.97 -10.78
C PRO A 133 -1.02 -15.40 -10.25
N LYS A 134 -1.07 -16.21 -9.18
CA LYS A 134 -2.32 -16.59 -8.48
C LYS A 134 -2.79 -15.57 -7.44
N TRP A 135 -1.97 -14.57 -7.09
CA TRP A 135 -2.27 -13.60 -6.05
C TRP A 135 -2.89 -12.33 -6.60
N GLN A 136 -3.71 -11.69 -5.76
CA GLN A 136 -4.15 -10.31 -5.97
C GLN A 136 -3.74 -9.40 -4.82
N PHE A 137 -3.54 -8.13 -5.16
CA PHE A 137 -2.93 -7.11 -4.32
C PHE A 137 -3.87 -5.91 -4.28
N LEU A 138 -4.43 -5.62 -3.11
CA LEU A 138 -5.35 -4.52 -2.86
C LEU A 138 -4.57 -3.34 -2.29
N LEU A 139 -4.37 -2.29 -3.10
CA LEU A 139 -3.61 -1.10 -2.74
C LEU A 139 -4.62 -0.03 -2.29
N VAL A 140 -4.58 0.38 -1.03
CA VAL A 140 -5.65 1.20 -0.43
C VAL A 140 -5.18 2.63 -0.19
N ASP A 141 -5.97 3.63 -0.61
CA ASP A 141 -5.84 5.00 -0.09
C ASP A 141 -6.53 5.06 1.27
N LEU A 142 -5.75 5.27 2.33
CA LEU A 142 -6.29 5.46 3.68
C LEU A 142 -7.16 6.73 3.74
N ARG A 143 -8.02 6.83 4.77
CA ARG A 143 -8.78 8.07 5.05
C ARG A 143 -7.86 9.29 5.04
N CYS A 144 -8.38 10.43 4.56
CA CYS A 144 -7.63 11.68 4.38
C CYS A 144 -6.51 11.66 3.31
N HIS A 145 -6.30 10.55 2.60
CA HIS A 145 -5.26 10.42 1.58
C HIS A 145 -5.80 10.10 0.18
N GLY A 146 -5.06 10.49 -0.85
CA GLY A 146 -5.35 10.16 -2.25
C GLY A 146 -6.77 10.53 -2.69
N ASP A 147 -7.46 9.60 -3.35
CA ASP A 147 -8.87 9.80 -3.73
C ASP A 147 -9.82 9.64 -2.52
N SER A 148 -9.40 8.91 -1.47
CA SER A 148 -10.11 8.78 -0.18
C SER A 148 -10.16 10.09 0.63
N ALA A 149 -9.34 11.10 0.31
CA ALA A 149 -9.35 12.40 0.98
C ALA A 149 -10.67 13.18 0.81
N SER A 150 -11.45 12.87 -0.23
CA SER A 150 -12.76 13.48 -0.48
C SER A 150 -13.90 12.91 0.37
N LEU A 151 -13.67 11.77 1.04
CA LEU A 151 -14.70 11.05 1.80
C LEU A 151 -14.96 11.74 3.13
N LYS A 152 -16.20 12.16 3.37
CA LYS A 152 -16.65 12.74 4.66
C LYS A 152 -16.82 11.65 5.72
N LYS A 153 -15.71 11.08 6.20
CA LYS A 153 -15.70 10.13 7.32
C LYS A 153 -16.20 10.81 8.60
N ARG A 154 -17.00 10.09 9.38
CA ARG A 154 -17.47 10.50 10.71
C ARG A 154 -16.57 9.90 11.80
N GLY A 155 -16.47 10.59 12.93
CA GLY A 155 -15.60 10.18 14.05
C GLY A 155 -14.16 10.67 13.91
N PRO A 156 -13.30 10.42 14.91
CA PRO A 156 -11.96 10.99 14.98
C PRO A 156 -11.02 10.37 13.93
N HIS A 157 -10.02 11.14 13.52
CA HIS A 157 -9.03 10.70 12.55
C HIS A 157 -7.85 9.99 13.26
N THR A 158 -8.04 8.70 13.58
CA THR A 158 -7.05 7.89 14.33
C THR A 158 -6.56 6.66 13.57
N VAL A 159 -5.47 6.04 14.03
CA VAL A 159 -4.98 4.73 13.54
C VAL A 159 -6.10 3.69 13.60
N ALA A 160 -6.80 3.58 14.73
CA ALA A 160 -7.90 2.63 14.90
C ALA A 160 -9.05 2.88 13.92
N SER A 161 -9.39 4.16 13.69
CA SER A 161 -10.45 4.51 12.73
C SER A 161 -10.05 4.27 11.28
N ALA A 162 -8.76 4.41 10.94
CA ALA A 162 -8.23 4.04 9.64
C ALA A 162 -8.27 2.51 9.43
N ALA A 163 -7.87 1.72 10.43
CA ALA A 163 -7.96 0.26 10.40
C ALA A 163 -9.42 -0.21 10.23
N LEU A 164 -10.36 0.39 10.95
CA LEU A 164 -11.79 0.10 10.80
C LEU A 164 -12.33 0.40 9.39
N ASP A 165 -11.84 1.45 8.73
CA ASP A 165 -12.21 1.74 7.34
C ASP A 165 -11.67 0.70 6.35
N VAL A 166 -10.46 0.18 6.57
CA VAL A 166 -9.90 -0.93 5.76
C VAL A 166 -10.69 -2.22 5.99
N LEU A 167 -11.06 -2.53 7.24
CA LEU A 167 -11.91 -3.68 7.55
C LEU A 167 -13.31 -3.56 6.88
N LYS A 168 -13.91 -2.36 6.86
CA LYS A 168 -15.15 -2.09 6.13
C LYS A 168 -15.00 -2.24 4.62
N LEU A 169 -13.89 -1.77 4.04
CA LEU A 169 -13.56 -2.01 2.62
C LEU A 169 -13.51 -3.53 2.34
N LEU A 170 -12.74 -4.29 3.11
CA LEU A 170 -12.61 -5.74 2.95
C LEU A 170 -13.96 -6.46 3.07
N GLY A 171 -14.78 -6.10 4.06
CA GLY A 171 -16.15 -6.62 4.21
C GLY A 171 -17.04 -6.31 3.01
N SER A 172 -16.96 -5.09 2.47
CA SER A 172 -17.73 -4.68 1.27
C SER A 172 -17.32 -5.45 0.00
N LEU A 173 -16.02 -5.74 -0.15
CA LEU A 173 -15.46 -6.55 -1.24
C LEU A 173 -15.58 -8.06 -1.01
N LYS A 174 -16.02 -8.48 0.19
CA LYS A 174 -16.09 -9.86 0.67
C LYS A 174 -14.74 -10.59 0.62
N LEU A 175 -13.64 -9.85 0.82
CA LEU A 175 -12.27 -10.36 0.77
C LEU A 175 -11.75 -10.68 2.16
N THR A 176 -11.16 -11.86 2.32
CA THR A 176 -10.37 -12.23 3.50
C THR A 176 -8.88 -12.16 3.16
N PRO A 177 -8.10 -11.21 3.71
CA PRO A 177 -6.68 -11.08 3.39
C PRO A 177 -5.86 -12.23 4.01
N ARG A 178 -4.90 -12.74 3.24
CA ARG A 178 -3.85 -13.67 3.71
C ARG A 178 -2.61 -12.93 4.19
N VAL A 179 -2.33 -11.78 3.57
CA VAL A 179 -1.20 -10.90 3.91
C VAL A 179 -1.69 -9.46 4.06
N VAL A 180 -1.20 -8.75 5.06
CA VAL A 180 -1.36 -7.28 5.17
C VAL A 180 0.03 -6.68 5.32
N VAL A 181 0.41 -5.78 4.41
CA VAL A 181 1.68 -5.07 4.41
C VAL A 181 1.41 -3.60 4.69
N GLY A 182 1.99 -3.07 5.77
CA GLY A 182 1.84 -1.68 6.15
C GLY A 182 3.19 -1.00 6.34
N HIS A 183 3.40 0.11 5.64
CA HIS A 183 4.58 0.97 5.83
C HIS A 183 4.29 2.08 6.83
N SER A 184 5.22 2.30 7.78
CA SER A 184 5.18 3.42 8.72
C SER A 184 3.81 3.48 9.45
N PHE A 185 3.06 4.58 9.29
CA PHE A 185 1.65 4.70 9.71
C PHE A 185 0.79 3.48 9.35
N GLY A 186 0.86 3.01 8.10
CA GLY A 186 0.14 1.84 7.61
C GLY A 186 0.50 0.55 8.35
N GLY A 187 1.70 0.46 8.94
CA GLY A 187 2.13 -0.65 9.78
C GLY A 187 1.32 -0.73 11.09
N LYS A 188 1.14 0.41 11.79
CA LYS A 188 0.24 0.46 12.97
C LYS A 188 -1.23 0.26 12.59
N VAL A 189 -1.65 0.70 11.40
CA VAL A 189 -2.99 0.38 10.87
C VAL A 189 -3.15 -1.14 10.69
N ALA A 190 -2.17 -1.82 10.09
CA ALA A 190 -2.19 -3.27 9.90
C ALA A 190 -2.25 -4.04 11.23
N LEU A 191 -1.48 -3.62 12.24
CA LEU A 191 -1.58 -4.17 13.61
C LEU A 191 -2.97 -3.92 14.21
N SER A 192 -3.49 -2.69 14.14
CA SER A 192 -4.80 -2.35 14.69
C SER A 192 -5.96 -3.07 13.97
N MET A 193 -5.78 -3.48 12.71
CA MET A 193 -6.74 -4.37 12.04
C MET A 193 -6.82 -5.74 12.72
N VAL A 194 -5.69 -6.32 13.17
CA VAL A 194 -5.69 -7.60 13.90
C VAL A 194 -6.36 -7.45 15.26
N ASP A 195 -6.03 -6.38 16.00
CA ASP A 195 -6.60 -6.08 17.32
C ASP A 195 -8.14 -5.92 17.29
N GLN A 196 -8.67 -5.36 16.20
CA GLN A 196 -10.11 -5.11 16.02
C GLN A 196 -10.91 -6.29 15.44
N VAL A 197 -10.28 -7.31 14.86
CA VAL A 197 -11.00 -8.44 14.23
C VAL A 197 -11.44 -9.45 15.31
N PRO A 198 -12.72 -9.86 15.33
CA PRO A 198 -13.20 -10.87 16.27
C PRO A 198 -12.42 -12.19 16.17
N LYS A 199 -11.84 -12.64 17.29
CA LYS A 199 -11.32 -14.02 17.43
C LYS A 199 -12.52 -14.99 17.23
N PRO A 200 -12.44 -16.02 16.35
CA PRO A 200 -11.24 -16.66 15.81
C PRO A 200 -11.09 -16.56 14.27
N LEU A 201 -11.29 -15.39 13.66
CA LEU A 201 -11.22 -15.24 12.18
C LEU A 201 -9.82 -15.36 11.53
N ALA A 202 -8.76 -15.67 12.30
CA ALA A 202 -7.39 -15.75 11.79
C ALA A 202 -7.04 -17.12 11.19
N ARG A 203 -6.88 -17.21 9.86
CA ARG A 203 -6.24 -18.38 9.19
C ARG A 203 -5.49 -18.05 7.89
N PRO A 204 -4.17 -18.25 7.91
CA PRO A 204 -3.27 -17.41 8.67
C PRO A 204 -3.25 -15.99 8.07
N VAL A 205 -3.19 -14.96 8.91
CA VAL A 205 -2.97 -13.57 8.45
C VAL A 205 -1.53 -13.21 8.76
N ARG A 206 -0.70 -13.11 7.74
CA ARG A 206 0.67 -12.61 7.87
C ARG A 206 0.65 -11.09 7.80
N VAL A 207 1.10 -10.43 8.86
CA VAL A 207 1.20 -8.97 8.94
C VAL A 207 2.65 -8.56 8.80
N TRP A 208 2.91 -7.57 7.95
CA TRP A 208 4.20 -6.92 7.79
C TRP A 208 4.13 -5.48 8.27
N VAL A 209 4.96 -5.14 9.24
CA VAL A 209 5.10 -3.80 9.81
C VAL A 209 6.45 -3.26 9.35
N LEU A 210 6.43 -2.46 8.28
CA LEU A 210 7.63 -1.95 7.64
C LEU A 210 8.02 -0.60 8.24
N ASP A 211 9.15 -0.59 8.92
CA ASP A 211 9.81 0.54 9.57
C ASP A 211 8.89 1.38 10.48
N ALA A 212 8.16 0.68 11.36
CA ALA A 212 7.40 1.27 12.46
C ALA A 212 7.50 0.41 13.72
N THR A 213 7.67 1.06 14.87
CA THR A 213 7.56 0.41 16.19
C THR A 213 6.08 0.18 16.57
N PRO A 214 5.74 -0.84 17.38
CA PRO A 214 4.36 -1.07 17.83
C PRO A 214 3.95 -0.15 18.99
N GLY A 215 4.91 0.34 19.77
CA GLY A 215 4.70 1.23 20.92
C GLY A 215 4.52 2.71 20.54
N LYS A 216 4.40 3.58 21.55
CA LYS A 216 4.40 5.03 21.33
C LYS A 216 5.70 5.48 20.66
N VAL A 217 5.61 6.45 19.75
CA VAL A 217 6.80 7.11 19.17
C VAL A 217 7.45 7.94 20.28
N ARG A 218 8.76 7.76 20.50
CA ARG A 218 9.50 8.47 21.56
C ARG A 218 9.91 9.85 21.06
N ALA A 219 9.62 10.89 21.84
CA ALA A 219 9.96 12.27 21.52
C ALA A 219 11.48 12.51 21.38
N GLY A 220 11.85 13.58 20.68
CA GLY A 220 13.24 14.01 20.40
C GLY A 220 13.44 14.30 18.92
N ALA A 221 14.65 14.71 18.53
CA ALA A 221 14.96 14.96 17.13
C ALA A 221 14.99 13.62 16.33
N ASP A 222 14.02 13.45 15.44
CA ASP A 222 14.34 12.83 14.15
C ASP A 222 15.25 13.81 13.38
N GLY A 223 15.89 13.39 12.28
CA GLY A 223 16.71 14.30 11.47
C GLY A 223 15.90 15.43 10.81
N ASP A 224 16.56 16.25 10.00
CA ASP A 224 16.06 17.52 9.40
C ASP A 224 14.79 17.41 8.50
N ASP A 225 14.13 16.25 8.45
CA ASP A 225 12.90 15.94 7.69
C ASP A 225 11.82 15.29 8.61
N HIS A 226 11.60 15.79 9.83
CA HIS A 226 10.64 15.18 10.77
C HIS A 226 9.18 15.28 10.26
N PRO A 227 8.39 14.18 10.21
CA PRO A 227 7.05 14.22 9.61
C PRO A 227 6.06 15.15 10.31
N ALA A 228 6.16 15.37 11.64
CA ALA A 228 5.27 16.32 12.32
C ALA A 228 5.51 17.77 11.86
N GLU A 229 6.77 18.15 11.67
CA GLU A 229 7.17 19.48 11.18
C GLU A 229 6.71 19.67 9.75
N LEU A 230 6.89 18.65 8.88
CA LEU A 230 6.38 18.69 7.52
C LEU A 230 4.84 18.83 7.49
N ILE A 231 4.12 18.07 8.31
CA ILE A 231 2.66 18.18 8.41
C ILE A 231 2.24 19.56 8.92
N SER A 232 2.97 20.13 9.89
CA SER A 232 2.75 21.48 10.40
C SER A 232 2.93 22.54 9.30
N PHE A 233 4.08 22.51 8.60
CA PHE A 233 4.36 23.40 7.47
C PHE A 233 3.27 23.33 6.40
N LEU A 234 2.91 22.12 5.96
CA LEU A 234 1.90 21.93 4.93
C LEU A 234 0.50 22.37 5.39
N SER A 235 0.16 22.18 6.67
CA SER A 235 -1.14 22.60 7.23
C SER A 235 -1.33 24.13 7.26
N ASN A 236 -0.23 24.89 7.24
CA ASN A 236 -0.26 26.36 7.14
C ASN A 236 -0.43 26.86 5.69
N LEU A 237 -0.32 25.98 4.68
CA LEU A 237 -0.49 26.35 3.27
C LEU A 237 -1.98 26.40 2.86
N PRO A 238 -2.35 27.23 1.87
CA PRO A 238 -3.69 27.22 1.32
C PRO A 238 -4.03 25.88 0.65
N LYS A 239 -5.31 25.48 0.74
CA LYS A 239 -5.81 24.22 0.13
C LYS A 239 -5.62 24.15 -1.40
N VAL A 240 -5.51 25.32 -2.04
CA VAL A 240 -5.22 25.48 -3.46
C VAL A 240 -3.97 26.34 -3.57
N VAL A 241 -2.95 25.84 -4.27
CA VAL A 241 -1.66 26.51 -4.50
C VAL A 241 -1.51 26.87 -5.98
N SER A 242 -0.86 27.99 -6.27
CA SER A 242 -0.64 28.52 -7.63
C SER A 242 0.57 27.91 -8.34
N SER A 243 1.55 27.42 -7.59
CA SER A 243 2.86 27.01 -8.11
C SER A 243 3.43 25.88 -7.29
N LYS A 244 3.85 24.79 -7.95
CA LYS A 244 4.62 23.71 -7.29
C LYS A 244 6.00 24.18 -6.86
N ARG A 245 6.61 25.09 -7.62
CA ARG A 245 7.95 25.62 -7.34
C ARG A 245 7.98 26.37 -6.01
N ASP A 246 6.99 27.22 -5.76
CA ASP A 246 6.94 28.05 -4.56
C ASP A 246 6.84 27.19 -3.29
N ILE A 247 6.18 26.03 -3.37
CA ILE A 247 6.12 25.05 -2.28
C ILE A 247 7.48 24.35 -2.09
N MET A 248 8.18 23.99 -3.17
CA MET A 248 9.53 23.41 -3.06
C MET A 248 10.55 24.40 -2.49
N ASP A 249 10.58 25.62 -3.04
CA ASP A 249 11.47 26.71 -2.60
C ASP A 249 11.15 27.10 -1.13
N GLY A 250 9.88 27.03 -0.72
CA GLY A 250 9.44 27.21 0.67
C GLY A 250 9.94 26.11 1.62
N LEU A 251 9.76 24.83 1.25
CA LEU A 251 10.23 23.69 2.06
C LEU A 251 11.76 23.70 2.22
N ILE A 252 12.50 23.92 1.13
CA ILE A 252 13.97 23.99 1.17
C ILE A 252 14.46 25.16 2.04
N LYS A 253 13.74 26.28 2.05
CA LYS A 253 14.03 27.43 2.92
C LYS A 253 13.78 27.13 4.40
N ASP A 254 12.81 26.26 4.71
CA ASP A 254 12.46 25.85 6.07
C ASP A 254 13.39 24.76 6.63
N GLY A 255 14.26 24.18 5.79
CA GLY A 255 15.29 23.21 6.17
C GLY A 255 15.13 21.83 5.54
N PHE A 256 13.96 21.51 4.99
CA PHE A 256 13.66 20.19 4.41
C PHE A 256 14.57 19.86 3.22
N SER A 257 14.87 18.58 3.07
CA SER A 257 15.68 18.10 1.96
C SER A 257 14.99 18.31 0.61
N LYS A 258 15.80 18.50 -0.43
CA LYS A 258 15.31 18.69 -1.81
C LYS A 258 14.45 17.51 -2.28
N ASP A 259 14.77 16.30 -1.83
CA ASP A 259 14.05 15.08 -2.21
C ASP A 259 12.68 15.01 -1.53
N VAL A 260 12.57 15.39 -0.25
CA VAL A 260 11.27 15.58 0.42
C VAL A 260 10.46 16.67 -0.27
N ALA A 261 11.05 17.82 -0.56
CA ALA A 261 10.37 18.92 -1.27
C ALA A 261 9.86 18.49 -2.67
N GLN A 262 10.67 17.75 -3.42
CA GLN A 262 10.31 17.22 -4.74
C GLN A 262 9.22 16.15 -4.64
N TRP A 263 9.26 15.30 -3.61
CA TRP A 263 8.26 14.27 -3.36
C TRP A 263 6.90 14.86 -2.95
N VAL A 264 6.88 15.85 -2.04
CA VAL A 264 5.65 16.52 -1.57
C VAL A 264 4.81 17.01 -2.74
N VAL A 265 5.43 17.69 -3.72
CA VAL A 265 4.70 18.27 -4.86
C VAL A 265 4.20 17.24 -5.87
N THR A 266 4.53 15.95 -5.74
CA THR A 266 3.86 14.87 -6.49
C THR A 266 2.42 14.65 -6.01
N ASN A 267 2.12 15.01 -4.75
CA ASN A 267 0.81 14.93 -4.10
C ASN A 267 -0.11 16.14 -4.40
N LEU A 268 0.25 16.95 -5.41
CA LEU A 268 -0.54 18.08 -5.91
C LEU A 268 -1.21 17.73 -7.25
N ARG A 269 -2.55 17.68 -7.26
CA ARG A 269 -3.38 17.47 -8.46
C ARG A 269 -3.66 18.81 -9.13
N GLN A 270 -3.47 18.88 -10.44
CA GLN A 270 -3.80 20.08 -11.23
C GLN A 270 -5.31 20.30 -11.25
N THR A 271 -5.75 21.50 -10.88
CA THR A 271 -7.13 21.96 -10.93
C THR A 271 -7.28 22.99 -12.05
N LYS A 272 -8.30 22.78 -12.90
CA LYS A 272 -8.74 23.80 -13.85
C LYS A 272 -9.90 24.56 -13.23
N VAL A 273 -9.68 25.84 -12.91
CA VAL A 273 -10.77 26.78 -12.64
C VAL A 273 -11.32 27.22 -13.99
N ASN A 274 -12.63 27.07 -14.21
CA ASN A 274 -13.24 27.40 -15.50
C ASN A 274 -13.05 28.89 -15.81
N GLY A 275 -12.33 29.19 -16.89
CA GLY A 275 -12.06 30.55 -17.37
C GLY A 275 -10.67 31.10 -17.06
N GLU A 276 -9.88 30.47 -16.20
CA GLU A 276 -8.52 30.94 -15.87
C GLU A 276 -7.44 30.31 -16.75
N SER A 277 -6.52 31.13 -17.27
CA SER A 277 -5.38 30.67 -18.07
C SER A 277 -4.26 30.04 -17.24
N ARG A 278 -4.24 30.27 -15.92
CA ARG A 278 -3.24 29.72 -15.00
C ARG A 278 -3.77 28.42 -14.39
N SER A 279 -2.92 27.40 -14.37
CA SER A 279 -3.21 26.15 -13.68
C SER A 279 -3.00 26.31 -12.18
N SER A 280 -4.03 26.06 -11.39
CA SER A 280 -3.91 25.89 -9.95
C SER A 280 -3.69 24.42 -9.60
N PHE A 281 -3.35 24.13 -8.34
CA PHE A 281 -3.21 22.77 -7.84
C PHE A 281 -3.90 22.63 -6.48
N SER A 282 -4.56 21.50 -6.25
CA SER A 282 -5.09 21.11 -4.94
C SER A 282 -4.31 19.93 -4.36
N TRP A 283 -4.19 19.88 -3.04
CA TRP A 283 -3.68 18.70 -2.33
C TRP A 283 -4.57 17.48 -2.60
N VAL A 284 -3.95 16.29 -2.68
CA VAL A 284 -4.67 15.00 -2.59
C VAL A 284 -4.87 14.56 -1.13
N PHE A 285 -4.79 15.50 -0.20
CA PHE A 285 -4.81 15.27 1.24
C PHE A 285 -5.83 16.16 1.93
N ASP A 286 -6.50 15.59 2.93
CA ASP A 286 -7.10 16.39 4.01
C ASP A 286 -6.05 16.57 5.10
N LEU A 287 -5.25 17.64 4.99
CA LEU A 287 -4.11 17.91 5.86
C LEU A 287 -4.49 18.00 7.35
N LYS A 288 -5.71 18.47 7.67
CA LYS A 288 -6.20 18.49 9.05
C LYS A 288 -6.36 17.07 9.60
N GLY A 289 -7.07 16.21 8.86
CA GLY A 289 -7.23 14.81 9.26
C GLY A 289 -5.90 14.04 9.26
N ILE A 290 -4.93 14.42 8.43
CA ILE A 290 -3.56 13.88 8.47
C ILE A 290 -2.84 14.27 9.77
N ALA A 291 -2.94 15.53 10.22
CA ALA A 291 -2.35 15.94 11.50
C ALA A 291 -2.95 15.20 12.69
N GLU A 292 -4.28 15.06 12.73
CA GLU A 292 -4.99 14.25 13.74
C GLU A 292 -4.55 12.77 13.69
N MET A 293 -4.36 12.21 12.49
CA MET A 293 -3.87 10.84 12.30
C MET A 293 -2.42 10.67 12.77
N TYR A 294 -1.53 11.60 12.47
CA TYR A 294 -0.14 11.50 12.87
C TYR A 294 0.03 11.57 14.39
N GLN A 295 -0.65 12.50 15.05
CA GLN A 295 -0.71 12.54 16.52
C GLN A 295 -1.22 11.21 17.09
N SER A 296 -2.30 10.67 16.51
CA SER A 296 -2.80 9.34 16.90
C SER A 296 -1.78 8.23 16.68
N TYR A 297 -0.93 8.30 15.64
CA TYR A 297 0.13 7.32 15.39
C TYR A 297 1.24 7.39 16.43
N GLU A 298 1.65 8.59 16.85
CA GLU A 298 2.62 8.76 17.92
C GLU A 298 2.11 8.21 19.25
N ASP A 299 0.85 8.47 19.58
CA ASP A 299 0.20 8.00 20.81
C ASP A 299 -0.23 6.52 20.81
N THR A 300 -0.37 5.89 19.64
CA THR A 300 -0.83 4.50 19.53
C THR A 300 0.21 3.54 20.08
N ASN A 301 -0.20 2.75 21.07
CA ASN A 301 0.58 1.68 21.67
C ASN A 301 -0.16 0.33 21.48
N LEU A 302 0.44 -0.56 20.70
CA LEU A 302 -0.09 -1.87 20.34
C LEU A 302 0.77 -3.02 20.92
N TRP A 303 1.63 -2.74 21.91
CA TRP A 303 2.47 -3.78 22.53
C TRP A 303 1.67 -4.98 23.04
N LYS A 304 0.49 -4.75 23.62
CA LYS A 304 -0.40 -5.82 24.10
C LYS A 304 -0.74 -6.84 23.00
N LEU A 305 -0.94 -6.41 21.75
CA LEU A 305 -1.18 -7.31 20.62
C LEU A 305 0.07 -8.11 20.24
N VAL A 306 1.24 -7.50 20.35
CA VAL A 306 2.53 -8.13 20.00
C VAL A 306 2.95 -9.13 21.09
N GLU A 307 2.56 -8.90 22.34
CA GLU A 307 2.86 -9.75 23.51
C GLU A 307 1.79 -10.84 23.76
N ASP A 308 0.61 -10.74 23.13
CA ASP A 308 -0.48 -11.75 23.09
C ASP A 308 -0.99 -11.90 21.64
N VAL A 309 -0.13 -12.44 20.76
CA VAL A 309 -0.45 -12.60 19.33
C VAL A 309 -1.51 -13.67 19.14
N PRO A 310 -2.65 -13.39 18.49
CA PRO A 310 -3.67 -14.39 18.26
C PRO A 310 -3.14 -15.57 17.44
N ARG A 311 -3.36 -16.81 17.93
CA ARG A 311 -2.98 -18.06 17.26
C ARG A 311 -3.31 -18.04 15.76
N GLY A 312 -2.33 -18.36 14.92
CA GLY A 312 -2.41 -18.33 13.46
C GLY A 312 -2.15 -16.96 12.81
N VAL A 313 -1.88 -15.91 13.59
CA VAL A 313 -1.32 -14.64 13.08
C VAL A 313 0.20 -14.69 13.16
N HIS A 314 0.87 -14.19 12.12
CA HIS A 314 2.32 -14.03 12.09
C HIS A 314 2.66 -12.56 11.83
N ILE A 315 3.26 -11.88 12.82
CA ILE A 315 3.68 -10.48 12.71
C ILE A 315 5.17 -10.44 12.33
N ASN A 316 5.50 -9.70 11.30
CA ASN A 316 6.85 -9.60 10.74
C ASN A 316 7.23 -8.12 10.78
N PHE A 317 8.10 -7.75 11.70
CA PHE A 317 8.66 -6.41 11.75
C PHE A 317 9.83 -6.33 10.78
N LEU A 318 9.92 -5.25 10.01
CA LEU A 318 11.08 -4.98 9.16
C LEU A 318 11.64 -3.62 9.52
N LYS A 319 12.84 -3.57 10.11
CA LYS A 319 13.59 -2.34 10.32
C LYS A 319 14.41 -2.03 9.08
N ALA A 320 14.36 -0.80 8.59
CA ALA A 320 15.36 -0.32 7.65
C ALA A 320 16.68 -0.03 8.36
N GLU A 321 17.79 -0.51 7.81
CA GLU A 321 19.11 -0.41 8.45
C GLU A 321 19.49 1.04 8.75
N ARG A 322 19.44 1.90 7.72
CA ARG A 322 19.86 3.31 7.76
C ARG A 322 18.73 4.26 8.18
N SER A 323 17.57 3.74 8.58
CA SER A 323 16.46 4.59 8.98
C SER A 323 16.74 5.33 10.28
N LEU A 324 16.46 6.62 10.26
CA LEU A 324 16.45 7.49 11.44
C LEU A 324 15.20 7.25 12.32
N HIS A 325 14.26 6.39 11.90
CA HIS A 325 13.14 6.00 12.74
C HIS A 325 13.66 5.28 14.00
N ARG A 326 13.34 5.84 15.17
CA ARG A 326 13.98 5.48 16.44
C ARG A 326 13.44 4.19 17.04
N TRP A 327 13.93 3.07 16.50
CA TRP A 327 13.90 1.75 17.11
C TRP A 327 14.73 1.76 18.40
N ALA A 328 14.09 1.81 19.56
CA ALA A 328 14.82 1.71 20.83
C ALA A 328 15.31 0.27 21.04
N LEU A 329 16.46 0.10 21.71
CA LEU A 329 16.97 -1.22 22.09
C LEU A 329 15.98 -2.00 22.95
N GLU A 330 15.17 -1.30 23.75
CA GLU A 330 14.04 -1.86 24.50
C GLU A 330 12.98 -2.49 23.58
N ASP A 331 12.61 -1.83 22.48
CA ASP A 331 11.59 -2.34 21.54
C ASP A 331 12.09 -3.61 20.84
N LEU A 332 13.36 -3.61 20.41
CA LEU A 332 13.99 -4.78 19.79
C LEU A 332 14.03 -5.97 20.75
N ARG A 333 14.35 -5.74 22.03
CA ARG A 333 14.30 -6.78 23.08
C ARG A 333 12.89 -7.31 23.30
N ARG A 334 11.87 -6.45 23.34
CA ARG A 334 10.47 -6.87 23.53
C ARG A 334 9.93 -7.67 22.33
N ILE A 335 10.31 -7.31 21.11
CA ILE A 335 9.98 -8.10 19.91
C ILE A 335 10.61 -9.49 19.97
N HIS A 336 11.87 -9.60 20.41
CA HIS A 336 12.54 -10.89 20.55
C HIS A 336 11.91 -11.79 21.64
N VAL A 337 11.50 -11.21 22.77
CA VAL A 337 10.73 -11.97 23.80
C VAL A 337 9.37 -12.43 23.24
N ALA A 338 8.69 -11.58 22.47
CA ALA A 338 7.42 -11.93 21.82
C ALA A 338 7.58 -13.03 20.74
N GLU A 339 8.70 -13.08 20.04
CA GLU A 339 9.07 -14.13 19.08
C GLU A 339 9.17 -15.50 19.77
N GLU A 340 9.89 -15.58 20.89
CA GLU A 340 10.02 -16.83 21.68
C GLU A 340 8.68 -17.31 22.24
N GLN A 341 7.81 -16.39 22.69
CA GLN A 341 6.50 -16.74 23.25
C GLN A 341 5.50 -17.15 22.15
N ALA A 342 5.35 -16.35 21.09
CA ALA A 342 4.36 -16.59 20.04
C ALA A 342 4.56 -17.94 19.32
N ALA A 343 5.82 -18.38 19.17
CA ALA A 343 6.16 -19.68 18.60
C ALA A 343 5.57 -20.86 19.40
N GLN A 344 5.49 -20.75 20.74
CA GLN A 344 4.94 -21.78 21.62
C GLN A 344 3.41 -21.83 21.56
N GLU A 345 2.76 -20.70 21.29
CA GLU A 345 1.30 -20.55 21.27
C GLU A 345 0.68 -20.83 19.88
N GLY A 346 1.50 -21.11 18.87
CA GLY A 346 1.07 -21.34 17.49
C GLY A 346 0.70 -20.06 16.74
N ALA A 347 1.33 -18.94 17.13
CA ALA A 347 1.40 -17.68 16.40
C ALA A 347 2.83 -17.48 15.88
N GLY A 348 3.20 -16.25 15.53
CA GLY A 348 4.61 -15.89 15.33
C GLY A 348 4.85 -14.39 15.39
N VAL A 349 6.02 -14.01 15.89
CA VAL A 349 6.62 -12.69 15.72
C VAL A 349 8.02 -12.92 15.15
N GLU A 350 8.42 -12.16 14.15
CA GLU A 350 9.77 -12.20 13.57
C GLU A 350 10.30 -10.78 13.37
N MET A 351 11.62 -10.60 13.54
CA MET A 351 12.31 -9.34 13.25
C MET A 351 13.23 -9.49 12.03
N HIS A 352 13.02 -8.64 11.03
CA HIS A 352 13.77 -8.58 9.78
C HIS A 352 14.53 -7.25 9.70
N VAL A 353 15.70 -7.25 9.04
CA VAL A 353 16.45 -6.03 8.71
C VAL A 353 16.57 -5.91 7.20
N LEU A 354 16.24 -4.73 6.67
CA LEU A 354 16.49 -4.38 5.28
C LEU A 354 17.75 -3.52 5.19
N GLU A 355 18.84 -4.17 4.78
CA GLU A 355 20.14 -3.56 4.48
C GLU A 355 20.02 -2.43 3.45
N ASP A 356 20.89 -1.43 3.55
CA ASP A 356 20.99 -0.28 2.64
C ASP A 356 19.69 0.55 2.43
N ALA A 357 18.62 0.32 3.19
CA ALA A 357 17.39 1.12 3.12
C ALA A 357 17.35 2.24 4.15
N GLY A 358 16.76 3.39 3.78
CA GLY A 358 16.23 4.39 4.70
C GLY A 358 14.75 4.11 5.01
N HIS A 359 14.02 5.13 5.47
CA HIS A 359 12.62 4.96 5.86
C HIS A 359 11.70 4.56 4.69
N TRP A 360 12.04 4.92 3.45
CA TRP A 360 11.21 4.68 2.27
C TRP A 360 11.51 3.33 1.63
N VAL A 361 11.43 2.25 2.42
CA VAL A 361 11.88 0.88 2.10
C VAL A 361 11.55 0.38 0.69
N HIS A 362 10.36 0.69 0.17
CA HIS A 362 9.90 0.25 -1.16
C HIS A 362 10.48 1.06 -2.33
N ALA A 363 11.15 2.17 -2.04
CA ALA A 363 11.87 3.02 -2.99
C ALA A 363 13.39 2.88 -2.81
N ASP A 364 13.86 2.80 -1.57
CA ASP A 364 15.29 2.74 -1.23
C ASP A 364 15.94 1.40 -1.58
N ASN A 365 15.27 0.28 -1.25
CA ASN A 365 15.75 -1.08 -1.58
C ASN A 365 14.58 -2.01 -1.98
N PRO A 366 13.92 -1.76 -3.13
CA PRO A 366 12.78 -2.57 -3.59
C PRO A 366 13.15 -4.04 -3.84
N ASP A 367 14.39 -4.34 -4.22
CA ASP A 367 14.84 -5.72 -4.45
C ASP A 367 15.05 -6.50 -3.14
N GLY A 368 15.68 -5.89 -2.13
CA GLY A 368 15.81 -6.47 -0.80
C GLY A 368 14.44 -6.66 -0.14
N LEU A 369 13.57 -5.64 -0.22
CA LEU A 369 12.20 -5.73 0.30
C LEU A 369 11.39 -6.83 -0.40
N PHE A 370 11.53 -6.97 -1.73
CA PHE A 370 10.90 -8.05 -2.48
C PHE A 370 11.41 -9.42 -2.02
N ARG A 371 12.73 -9.61 -1.88
CA ARG A 371 13.32 -10.87 -1.39
C ARG A 371 12.76 -11.25 -0.02
N ILE A 372 12.77 -10.32 0.94
CA ILE A 372 12.25 -10.56 2.30
C ILE A 372 10.75 -10.86 2.29
N LEU A 373 9.94 -10.13 1.53
CA LEU A 373 8.49 -10.38 1.48
C LEU A 373 8.12 -11.67 0.75
N SER A 374 8.93 -12.12 -0.22
CA SER A 374 8.58 -13.15 -1.21
C SER A 374 8.03 -14.46 -0.64
N PHE A 375 8.59 -14.96 0.47
CA PHE A 375 8.14 -16.22 1.09
C PHE A 375 6.69 -16.15 1.60
N SER A 376 6.16 -14.95 1.85
CA SER A 376 4.76 -14.72 2.25
C SER A 376 3.75 -15.17 1.19
N PHE A 377 4.18 -15.27 -0.07
CA PHE A 377 3.33 -15.53 -1.23
C PHE A 377 3.53 -16.93 -1.84
N GLN A 378 4.51 -17.67 -1.34
CA GLN A 378 4.78 -19.06 -1.76
C GLN A 378 3.75 -20.04 -1.16
N GLY A 379 3.57 -21.19 -1.80
CA GLY A 379 2.72 -22.28 -1.27
C GLY A 379 1.21 -22.19 -1.54
N PHE A 380 0.78 -21.38 -2.52
CA PHE A 380 -0.62 -21.25 -2.96
C PHE A 380 -0.77 -21.50 -4.46
#